data_AF-A0A9P6GV09-F1
#
_entry.id   AF-A0A9P6GV09-F1
#
_cell.length_a   1.000
_cell.length_b   1.000
_cell.length_c   1.000
_cell.angle_alpha   90.00
_cell.angle_beta   90.00
_cell.angle_gamma   90.00
#
_symmetry.space_group_name_H-M   'P 1'
#
loop_
_entity.id
_entity.type
_entity.pdbx_description
1 polymer ?
#
loop_
_entity_poly.entity_id
_entity_poly.type
_entity_poly.pdbx_seq_one_letter_code
_entity_poly.pdbx_strand_id
1 'polypeptide(L)'
;MAKPYCTCKKKNGNLRFCVDFRRLNDIVDLDGFEIPKIQDLITLLHGKRYFTGIDLKDGGFQIPIRECDKEKTAFYTSKRLIQFKKMPQGFKNISAIFQRAMQLILEDLLESSCLVYVDDILVFGETIEEHDKNLRKVLDRLEQSNLVENKEKRIIRVENIKFLGYEISFNKVRPSIERA
;
A
#
# COMPACT_ATOMS: atom_id res chain seq x y z
N MET A 1 22.37 -6.80 20.55
CA MET A 1 21.36 -6.62 21.61
C MET A 1 20.00 -7.04 21.04
N ALA A 2 19.28 -7.95 21.70
CA ALA A 2 18.03 -8.53 21.18
C ALA A 2 16.93 -7.46 21.00
N LYS A 3 16.21 -7.50 19.87
CA LYS A 3 15.06 -6.61 19.64
C LYS A 3 13.83 -7.15 20.37
N PRO A 4 13.18 -6.37 21.26
CA PRO A 4 11.94 -6.80 21.88
C PRO A 4 10.81 -6.82 20.85
N TYR A 5 9.81 -7.67 21.11
CA TYR A 5 8.56 -7.71 20.34
C TYR A 5 7.36 -7.50 21.26
N CYS A 6 6.27 -6.99 20.71
CA CYS A 6 5.00 -6.81 21.41
C CYS A 6 3.83 -7.20 20.52
N THR A 7 2.67 -7.40 21.12
CA THR A 7 1.40 -7.60 20.42
C THR A 7 0.50 -6.39 20.67
N CYS A 8 -0.04 -5.81 19.60
CA CYS A 8 -1.05 -4.76 19.69
C CYS A 8 -2.37 -5.23 19.07
N LYS A 9 -3.51 -4.72 19.56
CA LYS A 9 -4.82 -5.05 18.98
C LYS A 9 -5.10 -4.17 17.76
N LYS A 10 -5.47 -4.78 16.65
CA LYS A 10 -6.05 -4.12 15.48
C LYS A 10 -7.46 -3.63 15.81
N LYS A 11 -7.98 -2.67 15.03
CA LYS A 11 -9.37 -2.17 15.15
C LYS A 11 -10.42 -3.29 15.03
N ASN A 12 -10.12 -4.34 14.26
CA ASN A 12 -10.98 -5.52 14.10
C ASN A 12 -10.78 -6.60 15.20
N GLY A 13 -10.08 -6.28 16.30
CA GLY A 13 -9.85 -7.19 17.42
C GLY A 13 -8.68 -8.17 17.25
N ASN A 14 -8.18 -8.37 16.03
CA ASN A 14 -7.05 -9.26 15.76
C ASN A 14 -5.73 -8.73 16.35
N LEU A 15 -4.84 -9.63 16.79
CA LEU A 15 -3.51 -9.23 17.25
C LEU A 15 -2.59 -8.92 16.06
N ARG A 16 -1.79 -7.86 16.21
CA ARG A 16 -0.72 -7.46 15.32
C ARG A 16 0.60 -7.67 16.05
N PHE A 17 1.45 -8.49 15.44
CA PHE A 17 2.81 -8.74 15.91
C PHE A 17 3.72 -7.57 15.50
N CYS A 18 4.36 -6.95 16.47
CA CYS A 18 5.24 -5.80 16.26
C CYS A 18 6.62 -6.09 16.84
N VAL A 19 7.66 -5.85 16.06
CA VAL A 19 9.04 -5.87 16.53
C VAL A 19 9.52 -4.45 16.67
N ASP A 20 10.27 -4.15 17.73
CA ASP A 20 10.83 -2.84 17.94
C ASP A 20 12.01 -2.59 17.00
N PHE A 21 11.74 -1.85 15.91
CA PHE A 21 12.73 -1.46 14.92
C PHE A 21 13.36 -0.09 15.17
N ARG A 22 13.06 0.61 16.27
CA ARG A 22 13.54 1.99 16.51
C ARG A 22 15.05 2.13 16.32
N ARG A 23 15.85 1.29 17.00
CA ARG A 23 17.32 1.30 16.88
C ARG A 23 17.83 0.95 15.49
N LEU A 24 17.09 0.12 14.73
CA LEU A 24 17.46 -0.16 13.34
C LEU A 24 17.13 1.04 12.45
N ASN A 25 15.99 1.67 12.67
CA ASN A 25 15.57 2.85 11.93
C ASN A 25 16.51 4.04 12.17
N ASP A 26 17.15 4.13 13.34
CA ASP A 26 18.13 5.19 13.66
C ASP A 26 19.44 5.07 12.86
N ILE A 27 19.86 3.84 12.51
CA ILE A 27 21.14 3.59 11.84
C ILE A 27 21.04 3.40 10.33
N VAL A 28 19.83 3.10 9.82
CA VAL A 28 19.59 2.93 8.39
C VAL A 28 19.46 4.32 7.77
N ASP A 29 19.94 4.55 6.56
CA ASP A 29 19.70 5.83 5.87
C ASP A 29 18.24 5.96 5.45
N LEU A 30 17.71 7.18 5.47
CA LEU A 30 16.35 7.43 4.97
C LEU A 30 16.32 7.21 3.46
N ASP A 31 15.37 6.41 2.98
CA ASP A 31 15.11 6.28 1.55
C ASP A 31 14.39 7.55 1.07
N GLY A 32 15.11 8.41 0.35
CA GLY A 32 14.62 9.69 -0.16
C GLY A 32 13.68 9.59 -1.35
N PHE A 33 13.16 8.39 -1.66
CA PHE A 33 12.20 8.21 -2.72
C PHE A 33 10.94 9.05 -2.49
N GLU A 34 10.63 9.92 -3.45
CA GLU A 34 9.50 10.84 -3.35
C GLU A 34 8.18 10.10 -3.55
N ILE A 35 7.36 10.08 -2.51
CA ILE A 35 5.97 9.62 -2.62
C ILE A 35 5.16 10.75 -3.27
N PRO A 36 4.35 10.45 -4.31
CA PRO A 36 3.54 11.47 -4.98
C PRO A 36 2.68 12.25 -4.00
N LYS A 37 2.56 13.57 -4.21
CA LYS A 37 1.66 14.38 -3.39
C LYS A 37 0.23 13.99 -3.69
N ILE A 38 -0.55 13.84 -2.62
CA ILE A 38 -1.96 13.45 -2.72
C ILE A 38 -2.75 14.43 -3.61
N GLN A 39 -2.41 15.72 -3.58
CA GLN A 39 -3.08 16.74 -4.40
C GLN A 39 -2.82 16.56 -5.91
N ASP A 40 -1.62 16.12 -6.29
CA ASP A 40 -1.26 15.88 -7.68
C ASP A 40 -2.03 14.66 -8.19
N LEU A 41 -2.06 13.59 -7.39
CA LEU A 41 -2.85 12.38 -7.66
C LEU A 41 -4.34 12.69 -7.87
N ILE A 42 -4.91 13.53 -7.01
CA ILE A 42 -6.33 13.90 -7.08
C ILE A 42 -6.67 14.67 -8.37
N THR A 43 -5.78 15.53 -8.84
CA THR A 43 -5.99 16.32 -10.06
C THR A 43 -6.20 15.43 -11.29
N LEU A 44 -5.54 14.26 -11.33
CA LEU A 44 -5.66 13.28 -12.42
C LEU A 44 -7.03 12.60 -12.50
N LEU A 45 -7.86 12.72 -11.46
CA LEU A 45 -9.18 12.09 -11.40
C LEU A 45 -10.28 12.97 -12.00
N HIS A 46 -9.94 14.16 -12.49
CA HIS A 46 -10.90 15.01 -13.20
C HIS A 46 -11.43 14.31 -14.46
N GLY A 47 -12.73 14.41 -14.72
CA GLY A 47 -13.40 13.72 -15.83
C GLY A 47 -13.64 12.23 -15.60
N LYS A 48 -13.09 11.62 -14.55
CA LYS A 48 -13.32 10.21 -14.22
C LYS A 48 -14.60 10.04 -13.41
N ARG A 49 -15.32 8.94 -13.65
CA ARG A 49 -16.65 8.71 -13.09
C ARG A 49 -16.75 7.42 -12.28
N TYR A 50 -16.17 6.34 -12.78
CA TYR A 50 -16.24 5.03 -12.14
C TYR A 50 -14.93 4.71 -11.47
N PHE A 51 -15.01 4.22 -10.24
CA PHE A 51 -13.85 3.97 -9.39
C PHE A 51 -13.90 2.59 -8.75
N THR A 52 -12.73 2.00 -8.54
CA THR A 52 -12.52 0.79 -7.73
C THR A 52 -11.32 1.01 -6.82
N GLY A 53 -11.52 0.87 -5.52
CA GLY A 53 -10.45 0.90 -4.52
C GLY A 53 -9.99 -0.51 -4.17
N ILE A 54 -8.69 -0.75 -4.24
CA ILE A 54 -8.05 -2.03 -3.92
C ILE A 54 -7.05 -1.78 -2.78
N ASP A 55 -7.26 -2.48 -1.65
CA ASP A 55 -6.34 -2.56 -0.51
C ASP A 55 -5.50 -3.83 -0.67
N LEU A 56 -4.18 -3.75 -0.60
CA LEU A 56 -3.32 -4.93 -0.64
C LEU A 56 -3.25 -5.62 0.73
N LYS A 57 -3.37 -6.94 0.75
CA LYS A 57 -3.37 -7.72 1.99
C LYS A 57 -2.01 -7.67 2.68
N ASP A 58 -1.95 -7.16 3.90
CA ASP A 58 -0.72 -7.13 4.69
C ASP A 58 0.48 -6.51 3.93
N GLY A 59 0.25 -5.43 3.16
CA GLY A 59 1.14 -4.85 2.14
C GLY A 59 2.63 -5.10 2.31
N GLY A 60 3.24 -4.58 3.38
CA GLY A 60 4.68 -4.76 3.65
C GLY A 60 5.19 -6.21 3.63
N PHE A 61 4.39 -7.17 4.11
CA PHE A 61 4.73 -8.59 4.13
C PHE A 61 4.65 -9.28 2.75
N GLN A 62 4.38 -8.53 1.68
CA GLN A 62 4.42 -9.06 0.32
C GLN A 62 5.79 -8.88 -0.33
N ILE A 63 6.55 -7.86 0.07
CA ILE A 63 7.87 -7.55 -0.51
C ILE A 63 8.97 -8.37 0.16
N PRO A 64 9.77 -9.16 -0.59
CA PRO A 64 10.88 -9.93 -0.04
C PRO A 64 12.03 -9.02 0.42
N ILE A 65 12.71 -9.43 1.50
CA ILE A 65 13.95 -8.78 1.94
C ILE A 65 15.12 -9.46 1.23
N ARG A 66 16.09 -8.66 0.77
CA ARG A 66 17.36 -9.15 0.22
C ARG A 66 18.08 -10.04 1.24
N GLU A 67 18.67 -11.15 0.80
CA GLU A 67 19.26 -12.15 1.73
C GLU A 67 20.23 -11.55 2.74
N CYS A 68 21.13 -10.66 2.31
CA CYS A 68 22.12 -10.01 3.18
C CYS A 68 21.51 -9.05 4.22
N ASP A 69 20.25 -8.63 4.05
CA ASP A 69 19.58 -7.70 4.96
C ASP A 69 18.65 -8.41 5.94
N LYS A 70 18.34 -9.70 5.74
CA LYS A 70 17.40 -10.43 6.59
C LYS A 70 17.87 -10.51 8.03
N GLU A 71 19.16 -10.75 8.27
CA GLU A 71 19.74 -10.82 9.61
C GLU A 71 19.56 -9.50 10.40
N LYS A 72 19.53 -8.36 9.72
CA LYS A 72 19.29 -7.04 10.33
C LYS A 72 17.88 -6.93 10.93
N THR A 73 16.96 -7.79 10.50
CA THR A 73 15.59 -7.87 11.01
C THR A 73 15.41 -8.90 12.12
N ALA A 74 16.48 -9.57 12.56
CA ALA A 74 16.39 -10.62 13.54
C ALA A 74 15.90 -10.12 14.91
N PHE A 75 15.07 -10.93 15.58
CA PHE A 75 14.53 -10.69 16.90
C PHE A 75 14.43 -11.99 17.70
N TYR A 76 14.50 -11.87 19.03
CA TYR A 76 14.39 -13.03 19.91
C TYR A 76 12.94 -13.28 20.29
N THR A 77 12.50 -14.51 20.07
CA THR A 77 11.32 -15.07 20.75
C THR A 77 11.76 -15.69 22.07
N SER A 78 10.81 -16.11 22.92
CA SER A 78 11.12 -16.83 24.16
C SER A 78 11.94 -18.12 23.97
N LYS A 79 12.04 -18.63 22.74
CA LYS A 79 12.71 -19.92 22.44
C LYS A 79 13.91 -19.80 21.50
N ARG A 80 13.90 -18.85 20.55
CA ARG A 80 14.94 -18.76 19.51
C ARG A 80 15.01 -17.38 18.86
N LEU A 81 16.18 -17.10 18.27
CA LEU A 81 16.38 -16.00 17.34
C LEU A 81 15.76 -16.36 15.99
N ILE A 82 14.92 -15.48 15.46
CA ILE A 82 14.33 -15.62 14.12
C ILE A 82 14.44 -14.30 13.37
N GLN A 83 14.33 -14.35 12.04
CA GLN A 83 14.41 -13.19 11.17
C GLN A 83 13.26 -13.17 10.17
N PHE A 84 12.94 -11.99 9.64
CA PHE A 84 11.93 -11.86 8.61
C PHE A 84 12.48 -12.23 7.23
N LYS A 85 11.63 -12.84 6.40
CA LYS A 85 11.91 -13.07 4.97
C LYS A 85 11.33 -11.98 4.07
N LYS A 86 10.33 -11.26 4.58
CA LYS A 86 9.52 -10.25 3.90
C LYS A 86 9.44 -9.01 4.79
N MET A 87 9.24 -7.84 4.20
CA MET A 87 9.42 -6.56 4.91
C MET A 87 8.50 -6.48 6.14
N PRO A 88 9.06 -6.35 7.36
CA PRO A 88 8.25 -6.27 8.55
C PRO A 88 7.64 -4.87 8.71
N GLN A 89 6.47 -4.82 9.32
CA GLN A 89 5.86 -3.55 9.71
C GLN A 89 6.74 -2.84 10.76
N GLY A 90 6.81 -1.51 10.65
CA GLY A 90 7.63 -0.67 11.55
C GLY A 90 9.04 -0.36 11.03
N PHE A 91 9.46 -0.93 9.89
CA PHE A 91 10.67 -0.50 9.20
C PHE A 91 10.45 0.85 8.51
N LYS A 92 11.34 1.83 8.74
CA LYS A 92 11.10 3.23 8.35
C LYS A 92 10.96 3.46 6.84
N ASN A 93 11.68 2.70 6.01
CA ASN A 93 11.68 2.89 4.55
C ASN A 93 10.63 2.03 3.84
N ILE A 94 9.73 1.37 4.57
CA ILE A 94 8.78 0.42 3.98
C ILE A 94 7.87 1.09 2.95
N SER A 95 7.37 2.29 3.21
CA SER A 95 6.47 3.01 2.31
C SER A 95 7.17 3.43 1.03
N ALA A 96 8.40 3.92 1.11
CA ALA A 96 9.23 4.28 -0.05
C ALA A 96 9.51 3.06 -0.95
N ILE A 97 9.94 1.95 -0.34
CA ILE A 97 10.19 0.69 -1.05
C ILE A 97 8.92 0.18 -1.72
N PHE A 98 7.79 0.23 -1.01
CA PHE A 98 6.52 -0.27 -1.53
C PHE A 98 6.00 0.62 -2.67
N GLN A 99 6.04 1.94 -2.51
CA GLN A 99 5.67 2.88 -3.57
C GLN A 99 6.49 2.64 -4.83
N ARG A 100 7.82 2.51 -4.70
CA ARG A 100 8.72 2.24 -5.83
C ARG A 100 8.39 0.90 -6.49
N ALA A 101 8.15 -0.15 -5.71
CA ALA A 101 7.78 -1.45 -6.25
C ALA A 101 6.47 -1.37 -7.03
N MET A 102 5.45 -0.70 -6.48
CA MET A 102 4.17 -0.53 -7.17
C MET A 102 4.28 0.31 -8.43
N GLN A 103 5.13 1.34 -8.43
CA GLN A 103 5.36 2.15 -9.62
C GLN A 103 6.01 1.35 -10.74
N LEU A 104 6.96 0.47 -10.42
CA LEU A 104 7.55 -0.45 -11.40
C LEU A 104 6.53 -1.49 -11.90
N ILE A 105 5.71 -2.02 -10.99
CA ILE A 105 4.74 -3.05 -11.33
C ILE A 105 3.63 -2.49 -12.22
N LEU A 106 3.16 -1.27 -12.00
CA LEU A 106 2.02 -0.67 -12.70
C LEU A 106 2.41 0.44 -13.68
N GLU A 107 3.70 0.58 -14.03
CA GLU A 107 4.27 1.72 -14.76
C GLU A 107 3.44 2.18 -15.97
N ASP A 108 3.04 1.25 -16.84
CA ASP A 108 2.25 1.52 -18.06
C ASP A 108 0.77 1.83 -17.81
N LEU A 109 0.30 1.64 -16.57
CA LEU A 109 -1.09 1.83 -16.14
C LEU A 109 -1.26 3.04 -15.23
N LEU A 110 -0.17 3.59 -14.69
CA LEU A 110 -0.20 4.77 -13.83
C LEU A 110 -0.77 5.97 -14.59
N GLU A 111 -1.54 6.79 -13.88
CA GLU A 111 -2.15 8.06 -14.33
C GLU A 111 -3.19 7.91 -15.47
N SER A 112 -3.16 6.83 -16.23
CA SER A 112 -4.09 6.52 -17.30
C SER A 112 -5.23 5.60 -16.85
N SER A 113 -4.91 4.60 -16.05
CA SER A 113 -5.83 3.52 -15.65
C SER A 113 -5.98 3.42 -14.13
N CYS A 114 -4.93 3.75 -13.38
CA CYS A 114 -4.92 3.69 -11.93
C CYS A 114 -3.96 4.68 -11.28
N LEU A 115 -4.19 4.96 -10.00
CA LEU A 115 -3.26 5.64 -9.09
C LEU A 115 -2.83 4.68 -8.00
N VAL A 116 -1.63 4.88 -7.48
CA VAL A 116 -1.11 4.12 -6.34
C VAL A 116 -0.55 5.06 -5.29
N TYR A 117 -0.91 4.81 -4.04
CA TYR A 117 -0.33 5.44 -2.88
C TYR A 117 -0.04 4.39 -1.81
N VAL A 118 1.23 4.01 -1.69
CA VAL A 118 1.72 2.91 -0.85
C VAL A 118 0.91 1.64 -1.16
N ASP A 119 0.08 1.16 -0.24
CA ASP A 119 -0.71 -0.06 -0.34
C ASP A 119 -2.12 0.13 -0.90
N ASP A 120 -2.54 1.37 -1.15
CA ASP A 120 -3.83 1.73 -1.73
C ASP A 120 -3.72 1.94 -3.24
N ILE A 121 -4.54 1.21 -4.02
CA ILE A 121 -4.65 1.36 -5.47
C ILE A 121 -6.05 1.85 -5.81
N LEU A 122 -6.14 2.91 -6.61
CA LEU A 122 -7.39 3.42 -7.14
C LEU A 122 -7.44 3.22 -8.65
N VAL A 123 -8.31 2.36 -9.12
CA VAL A 123 -8.61 2.18 -10.55
C VAL A 123 -9.76 3.09 -10.94
N PHE A 124 -9.70 3.67 -12.13
CA PHE A 124 -10.73 4.59 -12.61
C PHE A 124 -11.02 4.47 -14.11
N GLY A 125 -12.17 5.01 -14.52
CA GLY A 125 -12.57 5.18 -15.93
C GLY A 125 -13.68 6.22 -16.08
N GLU A 126 -13.84 6.76 -17.28
CA GLU A 126 -14.94 7.67 -17.63
C GLU A 126 -16.24 6.88 -17.90
N THR A 127 -16.13 5.75 -18.59
CA THR A 127 -17.24 4.79 -18.78
C THR A 127 -17.01 3.50 -17.99
N ILE A 128 -18.06 2.69 -17.84
CA ILE A 128 -17.98 1.39 -17.15
C ILE A 128 -17.05 0.45 -17.93
N GLU A 129 -17.13 0.46 -19.26
CA GLU A 129 -16.34 -0.39 -20.14
C GLU A 129 -14.85 -0.06 -20.06
N GLU A 130 -14.50 1.23 -20.06
CA GLU A 130 -13.12 1.69 -19.84
C GLU A 130 -12.63 1.27 -18.45
N HIS A 131 -13.42 1.54 -17.41
CA HIS A 131 -13.09 1.18 -16.04
C HIS A 131 -12.85 -0.33 -15.89
N ASP A 132 -13.73 -1.17 -16.42
CA ASP A 132 -13.61 -2.62 -16.29
C ASP A 132 -12.39 -3.16 -17.05
N LYS A 133 -12.07 -2.58 -18.22
CA LYS A 133 -10.84 -2.89 -18.96
C LYS A 133 -9.60 -2.52 -18.15
N ASN A 134 -9.60 -1.34 -17.53
CA ASN A 134 -8.50 -0.86 -16.68
C ASN A 134 -8.34 -1.76 -15.45
N LEU A 135 -9.44 -2.11 -14.80
CA LEU A 135 -9.46 -2.98 -13.63
C LEU A 135 -8.88 -4.36 -13.94
N ARG A 136 -9.24 -4.94 -15.08
CA ARG A 136 -8.70 -6.23 -15.50
C ARG A 136 -7.18 -6.19 -15.66
N LYS A 137 -6.66 -5.18 -16.37
CA LYS A 137 -5.21 -4.99 -16.53
C LYS A 137 -4.48 -4.87 -15.20
N VAL A 138 -5.03 -4.10 -14.26
CA VAL A 138 -4.45 -3.91 -12.93
C VAL A 138 -4.43 -5.23 -12.17
N LEU A 139 -5.54 -5.98 -12.13
CA LEU A 139 -5.61 -7.27 -11.45
C LEU A 139 -4.65 -8.30 -12.07
N ASP A 140 -4.58 -8.37 -13.40
CA ASP A 140 -3.67 -9.28 -14.11
C ASP A 140 -2.21 -8.98 -13.74
N ARG A 141 -1.86 -7.69 -13.60
CA ARG A 141 -0.50 -7.27 -13.23
C ARG A 141 -0.16 -7.57 -11.76
N LEU A 142 -1.13 -7.41 -10.86
CA LEU A 142 -0.98 -7.80 -9.46
C LEU A 142 -0.76 -9.31 -9.33
N GLU A 143 -1.53 -10.11 -10.07
CA GLU A 143 -1.40 -11.57 -10.10
C GLU A 143 -0.03 -12.01 -10.63
N GLN A 144 0.43 -11.44 -11.76
CA GLN A 144 1.77 -11.71 -12.32
C GLN A 144 2.90 -11.37 -11.33
N SER A 145 2.68 -10.38 -10.47
CA SER A 145 3.64 -9.94 -9.46
C SER A 145 3.51 -10.68 -8.12
N ASN A 146 2.62 -11.67 -8.03
CA ASN A 146 2.28 -12.41 -6.80
C ASN A 146 1.81 -11.49 -5.65
N LEU A 147 1.16 -10.37 -5.99
CA LEU A 147 0.54 -9.47 -5.03
C LEU A 147 -0.91 -9.89 -4.78
N VAL A 148 -1.27 -9.97 -3.50
CA VAL A 148 -2.57 -10.42 -3.03
C VAL A 148 -3.37 -9.22 -2.54
N GLU A 149 -4.55 -9.01 -3.14
CA GLU A 149 -5.52 -8.02 -2.68
C GLU A 149 -6.33 -8.51 -1.46
N ASN A 150 -6.81 -7.55 -0.68
CA ASN A 150 -7.73 -7.77 0.40
C ASN A 150 -9.18 -7.65 -0.10
N LYS A 151 -9.73 -8.77 -0.54
CA LYS A 151 -11.08 -8.85 -1.13
C LYS A 151 -12.19 -8.29 -0.22
N GLU A 152 -12.05 -8.38 1.10
CA GLU A 152 -13.05 -7.90 2.05
C GLU A 152 -13.14 -6.37 2.13
N LYS A 153 -12.04 -5.67 1.84
CA LYS A 153 -11.98 -4.21 1.86
C LYS A 153 -12.12 -3.57 0.48
N ARG A 154 -12.16 -4.39 -0.57
CA ARG A 154 -12.22 -3.92 -1.95
C ARG A 154 -13.58 -3.28 -2.22
N ILE A 155 -13.57 -2.09 -2.81
CA ILE A 155 -14.78 -1.38 -3.24
C ILE A 155 -14.76 -1.35 -4.76
N ILE A 156 -15.78 -1.89 -5.42
CA ILE A 156 -15.77 -2.10 -6.89
C ILE A 156 -16.87 -1.28 -7.55
N ARG A 157 -16.50 -0.63 -8.67
CA ARG A 157 -17.42 0.01 -9.64
C ARG A 157 -18.42 0.96 -8.97
N VAL A 158 -17.90 1.93 -8.23
CA VAL A 158 -18.68 2.97 -7.57
C VAL A 158 -18.48 4.32 -8.26
N GLU A 159 -19.50 5.18 -8.23
CA GLU A 159 -19.38 6.57 -8.74
C GLU A 159 -18.86 7.55 -7.69
N ASN A 160 -18.84 7.12 -6.42
CA ASN A 160 -18.34 7.89 -5.29
C ASN A 160 -17.43 6.99 -4.45
N ILE A 161 -16.21 7.43 -4.18
CA ILE A 161 -15.25 6.66 -3.38
C ILE A 161 -14.51 7.55 -2.40
N LYS A 162 -14.14 6.97 -1.25
CA LYS A 162 -13.19 7.57 -0.32
C LYS A 162 -11.79 7.08 -0.65
N PHE A 163 -10.88 8.00 -0.94
CA PHE A 163 -9.49 7.67 -1.24
C PHE A 163 -8.57 8.72 -0.61
N LEU A 164 -7.57 8.26 0.15
CA LEU A 164 -6.57 9.09 0.83
C LEU A 164 -7.16 10.24 1.69
N GLY A 165 -8.35 10.06 2.27
CA GLY A 165 -9.03 11.08 3.07
C GLY A 165 -9.76 12.14 2.24
N TYR A 166 -10.10 11.83 0.99
CA TYR A 166 -10.97 12.64 0.15
C TYR A 166 -12.17 11.82 -0.31
N GLU A 167 -13.32 12.48 -0.44
CA GLU A 167 -14.50 11.99 -1.13
C GLU A 167 -14.41 12.43 -2.59
N ILE A 168 -14.36 11.43 -3.47
CA ILE A 168 -14.13 11.60 -4.91
C ILE A 168 -15.38 11.14 -5.63
N SER A 169 -15.88 11.99 -6.52
CA SER A 169 -16.97 11.69 -7.43
C SER A 169 -16.80 12.45 -8.73
N PHE A 170 -17.71 12.23 -9.68
CA PHE A 170 -17.61 12.85 -11.00
C PHE A 170 -17.45 14.37 -10.91
N ASN A 171 -16.28 14.86 -11.35
CA ASN A 171 -15.87 16.27 -11.33
C ASN A 171 -15.97 16.96 -9.96
N LYS A 172 -15.94 16.20 -8.87
CA LYS A 172 -16.02 16.72 -7.50
C LYS A 172 -15.04 15.99 -6.61
N VAL A 173 -14.20 16.75 -5.92
CA VAL A 173 -13.32 16.21 -4.89
C VAL A 173 -13.44 17.08 -3.66
N ARG A 174 -13.65 16.46 -2.50
CA ARG A 174 -13.82 17.14 -1.21
C ARG A 174 -12.99 16.44 -0.15
N PRO A 175 -12.33 17.16 0.78
CA PRO A 175 -11.75 16.53 1.95
C PRO A 175 -12.83 15.76 2.73
N SER A 176 -12.52 14.54 3.19
CA SER A 176 -13.44 13.80 4.06
C SER A 176 -13.47 14.43 5.45
N ILE A 177 -14.60 14.31 6.15
CA ILE A 177 -14.82 14.88 7.49
C ILE A 177 -13.79 14.36 8.52
N GLU A 178 -13.12 13.23 8.25
CA GLU A 178 -12.08 12.66 9.11
C GLU A 178 -10.73 13.41 9.05
N ARG A 179 -10.55 14.38 8.15
CA ARG A 179 -9.36 15.24 8.07
C ARG A 179 -9.49 16.58 8.81
N ALA A 180 -10.62 16.85 9.46
CA ALA A 180 -10.87 18.08 10.22
C ALA A 180 -10.40 17.99 11.68
#